data_AF-A0A5M3WCE2-F1
#
_entry.id   AF-A0A5M3WCE2-F1
#
_cell.length_a   1.000
_cell.length_b   1.000
_cell.length_c   1.000
_cell.angle_alpha   90.00
_cell.angle_beta   90.00
_cell.angle_gamma   90.00
#
_symmetry.space_group_name_H-M   'P 1'
#
loop_
_entity.id
_entity.type
_entity.pdbx_description
1 polymer ?
#
loop_
_entity_poly.entity_id
_entity_poly.type
_entity_poly.pdbx_seq_one_letter_code
_entity_poly.pdbx_strand_id
1 'polypeptide(L)'
;MNVVLWVTAGLLAAAFLFSGATKLLRSREQLIASGLGLYEGWPPPAIKALGVIEVLAAIGLILPAVTGIAPILVPLAATGLVLMMVGAMVVHARRGEFPYLALNLVLLILAAVVAWGRFGPYAF
;
A
#
# COMPACT_ATOMS: atom_id res chain seq x y z
N MET A 1 -3.22 -22.23 3.00
CA MET A 1 -3.50 -20.79 3.21
C MET A 1 -2.25 -19.97 3.52
N ASN A 2 -1.33 -20.45 4.37
CA ASN A 2 -0.10 -19.70 4.71
C ASN A 2 0.78 -19.34 3.50
N VAL A 3 0.97 -20.26 2.54
CA VAL A 3 1.72 -19.96 1.31
C VAL A 3 1.06 -18.82 0.53
N VAL A 4 -0.28 -18.83 0.41
CA VAL A 4 -1.04 -17.77 -0.27
C VAL A 4 -0.85 -16.43 0.44
N LEU A 5 -0.95 -16.39 1.77
CA LEU A 5 -0.75 -15.15 2.54
C LEU A 5 0.67 -14.60 2.40
N TRP A 6 1.69 -15.46 2.37
CA TRP A 6 3.07 -15.06 2.14
C TRP A 6 3.31 -14.53 0.73
N VAL A 7 2.78 -15.20 -0.29
CA VAL A 7 2.87 -14.74 -1.67
C VAL A 7 2.16 -13.40 -1.83
N THR A 8 0.94 -13.27 -1.30
CA THR A 8 0.18 -12.02 -1.36
C THR A 8 0.89 -10.88 -0.61
N ALA A 9 1.40 -11.14 0.59
CA ALA A 9 2.18 -10.16 1.35
C ALA A 9 3.44 -9.74 0.59
N GLY A 10 4.14 -10.69 -0.05
CA GLY A 10 5.32 -10.41 -0.89
C GLY A 10 4.99 -9.54 -2.10
N LEU A 11 3.88 -9.83 -2.80
CA LEU A 11 3.41 -9.03 -3.93
C LEU A 11 3.00 -7.61 -3.50
N LEU A 12 2.26 -7.49 -2.39
CA LEU A 12 1.89 -6.19 -1.83
C LEU A 12 3.13 -5.41 -1.40
N ALA A 13 4.06 -6.04 -0.70
CA ALA A 13 5.30 -5.40 -0.27
C ALA A 13 6.11 -4.90 -1.46
N ALA A 14 6.26 -5.71 -2.52
CA ALA A 14 6.95 -5.27 -3.73
C ALA A 14 6.25 -4.08 -4.41
N ALA A 15 4.92 -4.15 -4.57
CA ALA A 15 4.13 -3.08 -5.19
C ALA A 15 4.20 -1.77 -4.40
N PHE A 16 4.02 -1.82 -3.09
CA PHE A 16 4.06 -0.64 -2.21
C PHE A 16 5.47 -0.12 -1.99
N LEU A 17 6.49 -0.97 -1.98
CA LEU A 17 7.87 -0.53 -1.95
C LEU A 17 8.24 0.22 -3.23
N PHE A 18 7.87 -0.31 -4.40
CA PHE A 18 8.08 0.36 -5.68
C PHE A 18 7.34 1.70 -5.72
N SER A 19 6.04 1.70 -5.41
CA SER A 19 5.21 2.89 -5.34
C SER A 19 5.79 3.95 -4.39
N GLY A 20 6.11 3.55 -3.16
CA GLY A 20 6.63 4.45 -2.13
C GLY A 20 8.00 5.02 -2.52
N ALA A 21 8.90 4.16 -3.03
CA ALA A 21 10.21 4.59 -3.53
C ALA A 21 10.06 5.59 -4.68
N THR A 22 9.14 5.36 -5.64
CA THR A 22 8.93 6.33 -6.72
C THR A 22 8.46 7.69 -6.20
N LYS A 23 7.56 7.72 -5.20
CA LYS A 23 7.11 8.97 -4.56
C LYS A 23 8.23 9.67 -3.80
N LEU A 24 9.12 8.92 -3.16
CA LEU A 24 10.26 9.47 -2.41
C LEU A 24 11.38 9.98 -3.33
N LEU A 25 11.64 9.30 -4.45
CA LEU A 25 12.76 9.62 -5.34
C LEU A 25 12.40 10.64 -6.42
N ARG A 26 11.15 10.68 -6.89
CA ARG A 26 10.73 11.59 -7.97
C ARG A 26 10.20 12.91 -7.44
N SER A 27 10.33 13.98 -8.22
CA SER A 27 9.69 15.27 -7.94
C SER A 27 8.18 15.20 -8.20
N ARG A 28 7.43 16.16 -7.66
CA ARG A 28 5.97 16.25 -7.91
C ARG A 28 5.67 16.39 -9.40
N GLU A 29 6.46 17.20 -10.10
CA GLU A 29 6.33 17.47 -11.53
C GLU A 29 6.57 16.21 -12.35
N GLN A 30 7.59 15.41 -11.98
CA GLN A 30 7.87 14.12 -12.61
C GLN A 30 6.74 13.10 -12.40
N LEU A 31 6.11 13.10 -11.22
CA LEU A 31 4.97 12.21 -10.94
C LEU A 31 3.75 12.60 -11.77
N ILE A 32 3.43 13.90 -11.84
CA ILE A 32 2.35 14.43 -12.67
C ILE A 32 2.58 14.07 -14.15
N ALA A 33 3.82 14.29 -14.65
CA ALA A 33 4.19 13.96 -16.03
C ALA A 33 4.09 12.45 -16.35
N SER A 34 4.18 11.58 -15.33
CA SER A 34 4.01 10.12 -15.49
C SER A 34 2.54 9.67 -15.46
N GLY A 35 1.59 10.60 -15.53
CA GLY A 35 0.15 10.30 -15.52
C GLY A 35 -0.47 10.26 -14.13
N LEU A 36 0.24 10.64 -13.08
CA LEU A 36 -0.29 10.73 -11.71
C LEU A 36 -0.81 12.15 -11.42
N GLY A 37 -1.77 12.59 -12.24
CA GLY A 37 -2.38 13.92 -12.15
C GLY A 37 -3.03 14.23 -10.79
N LEU A 38 -3.33 13.20 -9.98
CA LEU A 38 -3.85 13.38 -8.62
C LEU A 38 -3.01 14.30 -7.73
N TYR A 39 -1.70 14.42 -8.01
CA TYR A 39 -0.75 15.22 -7.24
C TYR A 39 -0.69 16.70 -7.64
N GLU A 40 -1.41 17.13 -8.68
CA GLU A 40 -1.49 18.55 -9.07
C GLU A 40 -2.04 19.44 -7.94
N GLY A 41 -2.86 18.91 -7.05
CA GLY A 41 -3.37 19.66 -5.89
C GLY A 41 -2.59 19.45 -4.59
N TRP A 42 -1.56 18.60 -4.59
CA TRP A 42 -0.92 18.11 -3.36
C TRP A 42 0.39 18.86 -3.07
N PRO A 43 0.64 19.30 -1.83
CA PRO A 43 1.92 19.86 -1.45
C PRO A 43 3.00 18.77 -1.49
N PRO A 44 4.23 19.04 -1.98
CA PRO A 44 5.29 18.04 -2.09
C PRO A 44 5.57 17.25 -0.80
N PRO A 45 5.59 17.86 0.40
CA PRO A 45 5.77 17.12 1.65
C PRO A 45 4.70 16.05 1.90
N ALA A 46 3.44 16.28 1.49
CA ALA A 46 2.38 15.28 1.65
C ALA A 46 2.62 14.05 0.75
N ILE A 47 3.12 14.27 -0.47
CA ILE A 47 3.49 13.18 -1.39
C ILE A 47 4.65 12.37 -0.80
N LYS A 48 5.63 13.04 -0.20
CA LYS A 48 6.77 12.38 0.47
C LYS A 48 6.32 11.60 1.70
N ALA A 49 5.45 12.18 2.53
CA ALA A 49 4.88 11.48 3.69
C ALA A 49 4.12 10.21 3.27
N LEU A 50 3.33 10.29 2.20
CA LEU A 50 2.66 9.11 1.63
C LEU A 50 3.66 8.05 1.16
N GLY A 51 4.72 8.47 0.48
CA GLY A 51 5.81 7.57 0.08
C GLY A 51 6.49 6.86 1.25
N VAL A 52 6.75 7.58 2.35
CA VAL A 52 7.30 6.97 3.58
C VAL A 52 6.33 5.93 4.15
N ILE A 53 5.04 6.26 4.24
CA ILE A 53 4.02 5.33 4.76
C ILE A 53 3.95 4.06 3.92
N GLU A 54 3.98 4.16 2.60
CA GLU A 54 3.97 3.00 1.69
C GLU A 54 5.20 2.10 1.87
N VAL A 55 6.39 2.70 2.00
CA VAL A 55 7.63 1.94 2.27
C VAL A 55 7.57 1.26 3.64
N LEU A 56 7.11 1.96 4.67
CA LEU A 56 6.96 1.38 6.01
C LEU A 56 5.93 0.24 6.03
N ALA A 57 4.84 0.37 5.29
CA ALA A 57 3.86 -0.70 5.15
C ALA A 57 4.45 -1.92 4.44
N ALA A 58 5.22 -1.73 3.36
CA ALA A 58 5.91 -2.82 2.68
C ALA A 58 6.89 -3.56 3.59
N ILE A 59 7.67 -2.82 4.39
CA ILE A 59 8.57 -3.40 5.40
C ILE A 59 7.75 -4.14 6.47
N GLY A 60 6.69 -3.50 6.98
CA GLY A 60 5.82 -4.04 8.02
C GLY A 60 5.06 -5.31 7.61
N LEU A 61 4.81 -5.52 6.32
CA LEU A 61 4.17 -6.73 5.81
C LEU A 61 5.08 -7.98 5.85
N ILE A 62 6.41 -7.80 5.86
CA ILE A 62 7.37 -8.89 5.68
C ILE A 62 8.29 -9.03 6.88
N LEU A 63 8.99 -7.95 7.26
CA LEU A 63 10.08 -7.99 8.21
C LEU A 63 9.68 -8.54 9.60
N PRO A 64 8.53 -8.14 10.20
CA PRO A 64 8.14 -8.64 11.52
C PRO A 64 7.91 -10.16 11.54
N ALA A 65 7.29 -10.72 10.50
CA ALA A 65 7.04 -12.16 10.42
C ALA A 65 8.29 -12.97 10.05
N VAL A 66 9.21 -12.42 9.25
CA VAL A 66 10.49 -13.10 8.92
C VAL A 66 11.44 -13.11 10.12
N THR A 67 11.49 -12.02 10.88
CA THR A 67 12.37 -11.91 12.07
C THR A 67 11.76 -12.53 13.32
N GLY A 68 10.45 -12.79 13.33
CA GLY A 68 9.70 -13.23 14.50
C GLY A 68 9.48 -12.13 15.55
N ILE A 69 9.87 -10.87 15.27
CA ILE A 69 9.74 -9.75 16.19
C ILE A 69 8.42 -9.03 15.95
N ALA A 70 7.54 -9.04 16.95
CA ALA A 70 6.20 -8.47 16.90
C ALA A 70 5.42 -8.80 15.60
N PRO A 71 5.18 -10.08 15.25
CA PRO A 71 4.53 -10.45 13.98
C PRO A 71 3.12 -9.87 13.79
N ILE A 72 2.47 -9.43 14.86
CA ILE A 72 1.20 -8.66 14.85
C ILE A 72 1.30 -7.36 14.02
N LEU A 73 2.50 -6.85 13.78
CA LEU A 73 2.71 -5.70 12.90
C LEU A 73 2.36 -6.01 11.43
N VAL A 74 2.42 -7.27 10.99
CA VAL A 74 2.02 -7.66 9.63
C VAL A 74 0.53 -7.38 9.37
N PRO A 75 -0.42 -7.93 10.14
CA PRO A 75 -1.83 -7.63 9.93
C PRO A 75 -2.16 -6.15 10.17
N LEU A 76 -1.44 -5.45 11.07
CA LEU A 76 -1.60 -4.00 11.27
C LEU A 76 -1.17 -3.21 10.03
N ALA A 77 -0.03 -3.54 9.43
CA ALA A 77 0.45 -2.93 8.18
C ALA A 77 -0.54 -3.17 7.04
N ALA A 78 -1.08 -4.40 6.94
CA ALA A 78 -2.11 -4.74 5.96
C ALA A 78 -3.39 -3.91 6.15
N THR A 79 -3.85 -3.72 7.38
CA THR A 79 -5.00 -2.83 7.68
C THR A 79 -4.70 -1.36 7.33
N GLY A 80 -3.50 -0.88 7.62
CA GLY A 80 -3.07 0.47 7.22
C GLY A 80 -3.14 0.67 5.70
N LEU A 81 -2.71 -0.34 4.94
CA LEU A 81 -2.83 -0.34 3.47
C LEU A 81 -4.29 -0.33 3.02
N VAL A 82 -5.18 -1.09 3.66
CA VAL A 82 -6.62 -1.06 3.36
C VAL A 82 -7.17 0.36 3.54
N LEU A 83 -6.89 1.00 4.68
CA LEU A 83 -7.37 2.37 4.96
C LEU A 83 -6.83 3.38 3.93
N MET A 84 -5.55 3.26 3.58
CA MET A 84 -4.91 4.12 2.58
C MET A 84 -5.51 3.91 1.19
N MET A 85 -5.78 2.66 0.79
CA MET A 85 -6.44 2.33 -0.49
C MET A 85 -7.87 2.88 -0.53
N VAL A 86 -8.64 2.78 0.55
CA VAL A 86 -9.96 3.43 0.65
C VAL A 86 -9.87 4.93 0.44
N GLY A 87 -8.92 5.60 1.10
CA GLY A 87 -8.67 7.03 0.90
C GLY A 87 -8.33 7.36 -0.55
N ALA A 88 -7.45 6.58 -1.18
CA ALA A 88 -7.08 6.75 -2.57
C ALA A 88 -8.25 6.52 -3.54
N MET A 89 -9.10 5.51 -3.31
CA MET A 89 -10.32 5.31 -4.11
C MET A 89 -11.26 6.52 -4.06
N VAL A 90 -11.46 7.11 -2.87
CA VAL A 90 -12.29 8.31 -2.73
C VAL A 90 -11.71 9.47 -3.53
N VAL A 91 -10.38 9.65 -3.53
CA VAL A 91 -9.72 10.70 -4.33
C VAL A 91 -9.90 10.45 -5.83
N HIS A 92 -9.64 9.23 -6.31
CA HIS A 92 -9.79 8.89 -7.73
C HIS A 92 -11.25 9.00 -8.20
N ALA A 93 -12.21 8.56 -7.38
CA ALA A 93 -13.63 8.67 -7.68
C ALA A 93 -14.08 10.13 -7.82
N ARG A 94 -13.62 11.03 -6.92
CA ARG A 94 -13.91 12.47 -7.01
C ARG A 94 -13.32 13.14 -8.25
N ARG A 95 -12.22 12.60 -8.77
CA ARG A 95 -11.55 13.11 -9.99
C ARG A 95 -12.04 12.45 -11.28
N GLY A 96 -12.96 11.48 -11.21
CA GLY A 96 -13.43 10.72 -12.37
C GLY A 96 -12.36 9.79 -12.97
N GLU A 97 -11.32 9.47 -12.21
CA GLU A 97 -10.18 8.65 -12.64
C GLU A 97 -10.48 7.15 -12.49
N PHE A 98 -11.57 6.69 -13.11
CA PHE A 98 -12.10 5.33 -12.94
C PHE A 98 -11.12 4.18 -13.27
N PRO A 99 -10.21 4.29 -14.25
CA PRO A 99 -9.24 3.22 -14.52
C PRO A 99 -8.37 2.85 -13.31
N TYR A 100 -8.04 3.81 -12.45
CA TYR A 100 -7.21 3.57 -11.27
C TYR A 100 -7.97 2.88 -10.14
N LEU A 101 -9.32 2.92 -10.15
CA LEU A 101 -10.14 2.24 -9.14
C LEU A 101 -10.01 0.72 -9.22
N ALA A 102 -9.88 0.15 -10.42
CA ALA A 102 -9.79 -1.31 -10.58
C ALA A 102 -8.51 -1.86 -9.93
N LEU A 103 -7.35 -1.28 -10.23
CA LEU A 103 -6.07 -1.67 -9.61
C LEU A 103 -6.11 -1.45 -8.10
N ASN A 104 -6.64 -0.30 -7.66
CA ASN A 104 -6.74 0.03 -6.24
C ASN A 104 -7.62 -0.98 -5.49
N LEU A 105 -8.77 -1.34 -6.07
CA LEU A 105 -9.69 -2.33 -5.51
C LEU A 105 -9.02 -3.71 -5.38
N VAL A 106 -8.25 -4.14 -6.38
CA VAL A 106 -7.50 -5.40 -6.31
C VAL A 106 -6.49 -5.36 -5.16
N LEU A 107 -5.68 -4.31 -5.06
CA LEU A 107 -4.69 -4.17 -4.00
C LEU A 107 -5.34 -4.10 -2.61
N LEU A 108 -6.49 -3.41 -2.50
CA LEU A 108 -7.28 -3.35 -1.27
C LEU A 108 -7.77 -4.72 -0.85
N ILE A 109 -8.36 -5.49 -1.78
CA ILE A 109 -8.87 -6.83 -1.48
C ILE A 109 -7.72 -7.74 -1.02
N LEU A 110 -6.58 -7.70 -1.72
CA LEU A 110 -5.40 -8.47 -1.32
C LEU A 110 -4.91 -8.07 0.09
N ALA A 111 -4.85 -6.77 0.39
CA ALA A 111 -4.46 -6.28 1.71
C ALA A 111 -5.46 -6.71 2.80
N ALA A 112 -6.77 -6.66 2.51
CA ALA A 112 -7.81 -7.12 3.42
C ALA A 112 -7.73 -8.62 3.70
N VAL A 113 -7.41 -9.43 2.68
CA VAL A 113 -7.17 -10.88 2.83
C VAL A 113 -5.95 -11.15 3.71
N VAL A 114 -4.86 -10.39 3.56
CA VAL A 114 -3.68 -10.52 4.44
C VAL A 114 -4.03 -10.11 5.87
N ALA A 115 -4.70 -8.97 6.05
CA ALA A 115 -5.12 -8.49 7.37
C ALA A 115 -6.00 -9.53 8.07
N TRP A 116 -7.05 -10.02 7.41
CA TRP A 116 -7.94 -11.04 7.96
C TRP A 116 -7.18 -12.34 8.25
N GLY A 117 -6.43 -12.86 7.28
CA GLY A 117 -5.69 -14.10 7.45
C GLY A 117 -4.73 -14.05 8.64
N ARG A 118 -4.00 -12.94 8.78
CA ARG A 118 -2.99 -12.76 9.83
C ARG A 118 -3.55 -12.30 11.19
N PHE A 119 -4.72 -11.68 11.25
CA PHE A 119 -5.42 -11.44 12.53
C PHE A 119 -6.18 -12.67 13.02
N GLY A 120 -6.67 -13.50 12.09
CA GLY A 120 -7.56 -14.60 12.41
C GLY A 120 -6.88 -15.96 12.25
N PRO A 121 -7.41 -16.84 11.39
CA PRO A 121 -7.09 -18.27 11.42
C PRO A 121 -5.64 -18.64 11.03
N TYR A 122 -4.84 -17.69 10.57
CA TYR A 122 -3.50 -17.91 10.02
C TYR A 122 -2.48 -16.84 10.47
N ALA A 123 -2.48 -16.51 11.77
CA ALA A 123 -1.62 -15.51 12.38
C ALA A 123 -0.14 -15.90 12.37
N PHE A 124 0.52 -15.74 11.20
CA PHE A 124 1.91 -16.16 10.93
C PHE A 124 2.08 -17.68 10.97
#